data_AF-A0A8H2NMN4-F1
#
_entry.id   AF-A0A8H2NMN4-F1
#
_cell.length_a   1.000
_cell.length_b   1.000
_cell.length_c   1.000
_cell.angle_alpha   90.00
_cell.angle_beta   90.00
_cell.angle_gamma   90.00
#
_symmetry.space_group_name_H-M   'P 1'
#
loop_
_entity.id
_entity.type
_entity.pdbx_description
1 polymer ?
#
loop_
_entity_poly.entity_id
_entity_poly.type
_entity_poly.pdbx_seq_one_letter_code
_entity_poly.pdbx_strand_id
1 'polypeptide(L)'
;MAWLIGVLIIGIVWYLANAGTGDANLKNVRSVTYLWERQAAKIREEDRFRFDAIVEVTTKLRIGIHALKNNQFFLVDKSILDVFEKISKSDEFFSGLSNPINPSKFNSLRGAFKDCFDRLEVGCRKCPVCGGVDVAENIYGYPDFTAELDDEISKGRVILRGCIVAGAPPKWECNTCKHAWGEAEL
;
A
#
# COMPACT_ATOMS: atom_id res chain seq x y z
N MET A 1 4.58 36.54 -29.99
CA MET A 1 4.38 37.02 -28.60
C MET A 1 3.23 36.29 -27.89
N ALA A 2 2.06 36.06 -28.52
CA ALA A 2 0.91 35.37 -27.90
C ALA A 2 1.14 33.89 -27.51
N TRP A 3 1.97 33.15 -28.27
CA TRP A 3 2.23 31.73 -28.01
C TRP A 3 2.99 31.44 -26.70
N LEU A 4 3.93 32.33 -26.32
CA LEU A 4 4.70 32.18 -25.09
C LEU A 4 3.83 32.38 -23.84
N ILE A 5 2.86 33.31 -23.91
CA ILE A 5 1.90 33.55 -22.83
C ILE A 5 0.98 32.34 -22.66
N GLY A 6 0.54 31.72 -23.76
CA GLY A 6 -0.26 30.49 -23.71
C GLY A 6 0.45 29.31 -23.03
N VAL A 7 1.72 29.06 -23.38
CA VAL A 7 2.52 27.99 -22.74
C VAL A 7 2.76 28.28 -21.26
N LEU A 8 3.00 29.53 -20.89
CA LEU A 8 3.26 29.93 -19.51
C LEU A 8 2.00 29.81 -18.65
N ILE A 9 0.83 30.16 -19.19
CA ILE A 9 -0.47 29.98 -18.52
C ILE A 9 -0.79 28.49 -18.37
N ILE A 10 -0.58 27.66 -19.40
CA ILE A 10 -0.79 26.20 -19.29
C ILE A 10 0.15 25.60 -18.26
N GLY A 11 1.43 26.02 -18.24
CA GLY A 11 2.41 25.59 -17.25
C GLY A 11 2.03 26.01 -15.83
N ILE A 12 1.54 27.24 -15.63
CA ILE A 12 1.09 27.74 -14.34
C ILE A 12 -0.21 27.07 -13.90
N VAL A 13 -1.17 26.85 -14.78
CA VAL A 13 -2.43 26.16 -14.47
C VAL A 13 -2.16 24.69 -14.14
N TRP A 14 -1.28 24.01 -14.90
CA TRP A 14 -0.84 22.66 -14.58
C TRP A 14 -0.04 22.61 -13.27
N TYR A 15 0.83 23.58 -13.03
CA TYR A 15 1.57 23.71 -11.78
C TYR A 15 0.61 23.96 -10.62
N LEU A 16 -0.33 24.90 -10.70
CA LEU A 16 -1.30 25.19 -9.63
C LEU A 16 -2.28 24.03 -9.40
N ALA A 17 -2.69 23.31 -10.45
CA ALA A 17 -3.49 22.09 -10.33
C ALA A 17 -2.75 20.95 -9.61
N ASN A 18 -1.41 20.93 -9.66
CA ASN A 18 -0.57 19.89 -9.06
C ASN A 18 0.24 20.34 -7.83
N ALA A 19 0.36 21.64 -7.57
CA ALA A 19 1.17 22.23 -6.51
C ALA A 19 0.46 22.19 -5.15
N GLY A 20 -0.85 21.93 -5.13
CA GLY A 20 -1.66 21.88 -3.90
C GLY A 20 -2.02 20.47 -3.40
N THR A 21 -1.69 19.39 -4.11
CA THR A 21 -2.27 18.05 -3.84
C THR A 21 -1.24 16.93 -3.64
N GLY A 22 0.06 17.27 -3.61
CA GLY A 22 1.11 16.28 -3.43
C GLY A 22 1.28 15.88 -1.97
N ASP A 23 0.43 14.98 -1.51
CA ASP A 23 0.54 14.15 -0.30
C ASP A 23 1.98 14.07 0.27
N ALA A 24 2.21 14.84 1.33
CA ALA A 24 3.52 15.01 1.94
C ALA A 24 4.05 13.68 2.53
N ASN A 25 3.15 12.85 3.07
CA ASN A 25 3.50 11.55 3.62
C ASN A 25 3.95 10.60 2.52
N LEU A 26 3.23 10.56 1.39
CA LEU A 26 3.61 9.73 0.24
C LEU A 26 4.95 10.17 -0.37
N LYS A 27 5.21 11.49 -0.43
CA LYS A 27 6.52 12.03 -0.85
C LYS A 27 7.64 11.60 0.10
N ASN A 28 7.39 11.63 1.40
CA ASN A 28 8.33 11.21 2.42
C ASN A 28 8.69 9.72 2.27
N VAL A 29 7.69 8.85 2.16
CA VAL A 29 7.89 7.40 1.97
C VAL A 29 8.65 7.10 0.67
N ARG A 30 8.31 7.80 -0.42
CA ARG A 30 9.03 7.71 -1.70
C ARG A 30 10.50 8.13 -1.57
N SER A 31 10.79 9.17 -0.80
CA SER A 31 12.17 9.65 -0.61
C SER A 31 13.04 8.62 0.13
N VAL A 32 12.47 7.94 1.14
CA VAL A 32 13.14 6.85 1.87
C VAL A 32 13.42 5.67 0.96
N THR A 33 12.43 5.28 0.15
CA THR A 33 12.56 4.19 -0.81
C THR A 33 13.75 4.43 -1.76
N TYR A 34 13.88 5.64 -2.30
CA TYR A 34 15.01 6.02 -3.16
C TYR A 34 16.37 5.97 -2.44
N LEU A 35 16.43 6.41 -1.18
CA LEU A 35 17.66 6.37 -0.40
C LEU A 35 18.14 4.93 -0.16
N TRP A 36 17.23 4.02 0.15
CA TRP A 36 17.56 2.60 0.34
C TRP A 36 18.02 1.93 -0.95
N GLU A 37 17.39 2.22 -2.09
CA GLU A 37 17.85 1.69 -3.38
C GLU A 37 19.28 2.15 -3.72
N ARG A 38 19.58 3.43 -3.44
CA ARG A 38 20.94 3.97 -3.62
C ARG A 38 21.95 3.29 -2.68
N GLN A 39 21.52 2.88 -1.49
CA GLN A 39 22.35 2.13 -0.55
C GLN A 39 22.56 0.69 -1.03
N ALA A 40 21.50 0.01 -1.47
CA ALA A 40 21.57 -1.33 -2.05
C ALA A 40 22.58 -1.40 -3.19
N ALA A 41 22.59 -0.41 -4.10
CA ALA A 41 23.54 -0.35 -5.20
C ALA A 41 25.02 -0.34 -4.75
N LYS A 42 25.33 0.15 -3.54
CA LYS A 42 26.70 0.20 -3.00
C LYS A 42 27.15 -1.12 -2.37
N ILE A 43 26.22 -1.86 -1.75
CA ILE A 43 26.53 -3.08 -1.01
C ILE A 43 26.35 -4.35 -1.83
N ARG A 44 25.93 -4.23 -3.10
CA ARG A 44 25.56 -5.36 -3.97
C ARG A 44 26.64 -6.44 -4.05
N GLU A 45 27.91 -6.04 -4.11
CA GLU A 45 29.04 -6.97 -4.22
C GLU A 45 29.59 -7.42 -2.86
N GLU A 46 29.35 -6.63 -1.81
CA GLU A 46 29.88 -6.85 -0.46
C GLU A 46 28.96 -7.73 0.41
N ASP A 47 27.64 -7.55 0.27
CA ASP A 47 26.62 -8.22 1.08
C ASP A 47 25.35 -8.47 0.25
N ARG A 48 25.37 -9.58 -0.49
CA ARG A 48 24.27 -9.97 -1.38
C ARG A 48 22.96 -10.22 -0.63
N PHE A 49 23.04 -10.78 0.58
CA PHE A 49 21.85 -11.07 1.39
C PHE A 49 21.13 -9.78 1.78
N ARG A 50 21.89 -8.78 2.25
CA ARG A 50 21.34 -7.47 2.60
C ARG A 50 20.86 -6.69 1.37
N PHE A 51 21.54 -6.84 0.23
CA PHE A 51 21.06 -6.30 -1.05
C PHE A 51 19.67 -6.83 -1.41
N ASP A 52 19.49 -8.17 -1.39
CA ASP A 52 18.22 -8.81 -1.75
C ASP A 52 17.08 -8.36 -0.80
N ALA A 53 17.37 -8.28 0.50
CA ALA A 53 16.40 -7.79 1.49
C ALA A 53 15.95 -6.34 1.23
N ILE A 54 16.89 -5.43 0.88
CA ILE A 54 16.54 -4.05 0.55
C ILE A 54 15.71 -3.98 -0.74
N VAL A 55 16.07 -4.77 -1.76
CA VAL A 55 15.32 -4.82 -3.03
C VAL A 55 13.89 -5.31 -2.81
N GLU A 56 13.69 -6.35 -2.00
CA GLU A 56 12.37 -6.86 -1.67
C GLU A 56 11.51 -5.79 -0.99
N VAL A 57 12.04 -5.14 0.04
CA VAL A 57 11.33 -4.09 0.80
C VAL A 57 10.99 -2.90 -0.09
N THR A 58 11.96 -2.40 -0.86
CA THR A 58 11.76 -1.24 -1.74
C THR A 58 10.78 -1.53 -2.87
N THR A 59 10.75 -2.76 -3.38
CA THR A 59 9.76 -3.20 -4.37
C THR A 59 8.34 -3.15 -3.79
N LYS A 60 8.13 -3.72 -2.60
CA LYS A 60 6.83 -3.68 -1.90
C LYS A 60 6.39 -2.25 -1.60
N LEU A 61 7.31 -1.39 -1.15
CA LEU A 61 7.03 0.04 -0.96
C LEU A 61 6.60 0.75 -2.25
N ARG A 62 7.28 0.48 -3.38
CA ARG A 62 6.88 1.05 -4.68
C ARG A 62 5.48 0.63 -5.10
N ILE A 63 5.12 -0.64 -4.91
CA ILE A 63 3.78 -1.13 -5.22
C ILE A 63 2.74 -0.42 -4.35
N GLY A 64 2.96 -0.32 -3.03
CA GLY A 64 2.06 0.40 -2.13
C GLY A 64 1.94 1.90 -2.48
N ILE A 65 3.06 2.57 -2.79
CA ILE A 65 3.05 3.98 -3.24
C ILE A 65 2.23 4.12 -4.53
N HIS A 66 2.41 3.20 -5.48
CA HIS A 66 1.68 3.20 -6.74
C HIS A 66 0.18 3.00 -6.53
N ALA A 67 -0.20 2.05 -5.68
CA ALA A 67 -1.59 1.79 -5.30
C ALA A 67 -2.23 3.04 -4.68
N LEU A 68 -1.55 3.71 -3.74
CA LEU A 68 -2.04 4.95 -3.12
C LEU A 68 -2.20 6.09 -4.13
N LYS A 69 -1.22 6.27 -5.02
CA LYS A 69 -1.22 7.36 -6.00
C LYS A 69 -2.32 7.21 -7.04
N ASN A 70 -2.58 5.97 -7.47
CA ASN A 70 -3.51 5.69 -8.57
C ASN A 70 -4.85 5.11 -8.10
N ASN A 71 -5.08 5.01 -6.78
CA ASN A 71 -6.26 4.38 -6.19
C ASN A 71 -6.42 2.91 -6.65
N GLN A 72 -5.30 2.21 -6.85
CA GLN A 72 -5.23 0.83 -7.36
C GLN A 72 -4.93 -0.15 -6.22
N PHE A 73 -5.79 -0.17 -5.21
CA PHE A 73 -5.58 -0.98 -4.00
C PHE A 73 -5.65 -2.49 -4.25
N PHE A 74 -6.17 -2.93 -5.39
CA PHE A 74 -6.14 -4.35 -5.79
C PHE A 74 -4.72 -4.91 -5.98
N LEU A 75 -3.70 -4.05 -6.11
CA LEU A 75 -2.29 -4.45 -6.18
C LEU A 75 -1.69 -4.75 -4.79
N VAL A 76 -2.43 -4.49 -3.71
CA VAL A 76 -1.92 -4.53 -2.34
C VAL A 76 -2.30 -5.86 -1.71
N ASP A 77 -1.31 -6.73 -1.53
CA ASP A 77 -1.40 -7.94 -0.74
C ASP A 77 -0.95 -7.72 0.72
N LYS A 78 -1.09 -8.76 1.55
CA LYS A 78 -0.65 -8.73 2.95
C LYS A 78 0.85 -8.47 3.10
N SER A 79 1.68 -8.99 2.21
CA SER A 79 3.13 -8.81 2.30
C SER A 79 3.53 -7.34 2.11
N ILE A 80 2.77 -6.58 1.32
CA ILE A 80 2.93 -5.14 1.17
C ILE A 80 2.47 -4.44 2.45
N LEU A 81 1.28 -4.77 2.97
CA LEU A 81 0.77 -4.19 4.22
C LEU A 81 1.75 -4.42 5.39
N ASP A 82 2.25 -5.64 5.54
CA ASP A 82 3.22 -6.02 6.58
C ASP A 82 4.50 -5.18 6.50
N VAL A 83 4.98 -4.85 5.30
CA VAL A 83 6.15 -3.98 5.15
C VAL A 83 5.86 -2.58 5.66
N PHE A 84 4.73 -1.98 5.27
CA PHE A 84 4.34 -0.65 5.76
C PHE A 84 4.10 -0.66 7.28
N GLU A 85 3.48 -1.71 7.79
CA GLU A 85 3.21 -1.89 9.22
C GLU A 85 4.49 -2.03 10.04
N LYS A 86 5.38 -2.97 9.66
CA LYS A 86 6.67 -3.20 10.34
C LYS A 86 7.49 -1.92 10.37
N ILE A 87 7.52 -1.19 9.25
CA ILE A 87 8.19 0.09 9.15
C ILE A 87 7.50 1.16 10.03
N SER A 88 6.18 1.14 10.17
CA SER A 88 5.52 2.09 11.07
C SER A 88 5.80 1.81 12.56
N LYS A 89 6.12 0.56 12.94
CA LYS A 89 6.18 0.09 14.34
C LYS A 89 7.57 -0.27 14.88
N SER A 90 8.48 -0.84 14.08
CA SER A 90 9.70 -1.52 14.57
C SER A 90 10.98 -0.75 14.25
N ASP A 91 11.75 -0.36 15.27
CA ASP A 91 13.09 0.23 15.12
C ASP A 91 14.15 -0.76 14.62
N GLU A 92 14.00 -2.05 14.95
CA GLU A 92 14.97 -3.09 14.61
C GLU A 92 14.97 -3.43 13.12
N PHE A 93 13.79 -3.42 12.50
CA PHE A 93 13.67 -3.60 11.06
C PHE A 93 14.48 -2.52 10.31
N PHE A 94 14.54 -1.30 10.85
CA PHE A 94 15.32 -0.22 10.28
C PHE A 94 16.80 -0.31 10.53
N SER A 95 17.23 -0.68 11.73
CA SER A 95 18.67 -0.74 12.02
C SER A 95 19.36 -1.76 11.10
N GLY A 96 18.66 -2.83 10.70
CA GLY A 96 19.14 -3.78 9.70
C GLY A 96 19.23 -3.19 8.28
N LEU A 97 18.23 -2.41 7.86
CA LEU A 97 18.15 -1.86 6.49
C LEU A 97 18.94 -0.55 6.31
N SER A 98 19.00 0.29 7.35
CA SER A 98 19.49 1.66 7.27
C SER A 98 20.89 1.79 7.87
N ASN A 99 21.85 1.98 6.99
CA ASN A 99 23.03 2.75 7.32
C ASN A 99 23.32 3.61 6.08
N PRO A 100 23.05 4.94 6.06
CA PRO A 100 23.07 5.87 7.19
C PRO A 100 21.86 6.83 7.19
N ILE A 101 20.67 6.40 7.59
CA ILE A 101 19.57 7.35 7.85
C ILE A 101 19.68 7.77 9.32
N ASN A 102 19.81 9.08 9.57
CA ASN A 102 19.83 9.61 10.93
C ASN A 102 18.54 9.19 11.68
N PRO A 103 18.64 8.49 12.83
CA PRO A 103 17.49 7.99 13.59
C PRO A 103 16.46 9.07 13.93
N SER A 104 16.89 10.30 14.23
CA SER A 104 16.00 11.42 14.53
C SER A 104 15.13 11.84 13.34
N LYS A 105 15.71 11.82 12.14
CA LYS A 105 15.00 12.10 10.88
C LYS A 105 14.08 10.94 10.50
N PHE A 106 14.35 9.74 11.00
CA PHE A 106 13.49 8.58 10.77
C PHE A 106 12.26 8.56 11.67
N ASN A 107 12.38 8.96 12.94
CA ASN A 107 11.23 9.06 13.85
C ASN A 107 10.16 10.03 13.31
N SER A 108 10.56 11.09 12.61
CA SER A 108 9.61 11.99 11.92
C SER A 108 8.94 11.36 10.69
N LEU A 109 9.42 10.22 10.20
CA LEU A 109 8.90 9.51 9.02
C LEU A 109 7.98 8.35 9.39
N ARG A 110 7.99 7.85 10.64
CA ARG A 110 7.05 6.82 11.09
C ARG A 110 5.60 7.25 10.88
N GLY A 111 5.29 8.51 11.13
CA GLY A 111 3.95 9.07 10.89
C GLY A 111 3.55 8.98 9.41
N ALA A 112 4.48 9.18 8.49
CA ALA A 112 4.22 9.08 7.05
C ALA A 112 3.96 7.62 6.61
N PHE A 113 4.71 6.67 7.16
CA PHE A 113 4.47 5.24 6.90
C PHE A 113 3.17 4.76 7.53
N LYS A 114 2.85 5.21 8.75
CA LYS A 114 1.57 4.92 9.40
C LYS A 114 0.40 5.46 8.58
N ASP A 115 0.45 6.71 8.12
CA ASP A 115 -0.59 7.28 7.25
C ASP A 115 -0.77 6.46 5.97
N CYS A 116 0.33 6.09 5.31
CA CYS A 116 0.27 5.25 4.12
C CYS A 116 -0.31 3.85 4.43
N PHE A 117 0.07 3.24 5.54
CA PHE A 117 -0.47 1.96 6.00
C PHE A 117 -1.99 2.05 6.22
N ASP A 118 -2.46 3.00 7.03
CA ASP A 118 -3.88 3.19 7.34
C ASP A 118 -4.69 3.38 6.05
N ARG A 119 -4.15 4.13 5.08
CA ARG A 119 -4.80 4.38 3.78
C ARG A 119 -4.78 3.18 2.85
N LEU A 120 -3.73 2.37 2.85
CA LEU A 120 -3.68 1.12 2.11
C LEU A 120 -4.71 0.14 2.67
N GLU A 121 -4.76 -0.01 4.00
CA GLU A 121 -5.69 -0.87 4.71
C GLU A 121 -7.16 -0.47 4.43
N VAL A 122 -7.48 0.81 4.53
CA VAL A 122 -8.83 1.33 4.20
C VAL A 122 -9.10 1.25 2.70
N GLY A 123 -8.10 1.53 1.87
CA GLY A 123 -8.21 1.55 0.42
C GLY A 123 -8.59 0.20 -0.19
N CYS A 124 -8.10 -0.90 0.40
CA CYS A 124 -8.51 -2.25 0.02
C CYS A 124 -10.01 -2.51 0.19
N ARG A 125 -10.71 -1.68 0.99
CA ARG A 125 -12.18 -1.74 1.20
C ARG A 125 -12.97 -0.86 0.23
N LYS A 126 -12.36 -0.35 -0.84
CA LYS A 126 -13.07 0.33 -1.93
C LYS A 126 -13.07 -0.53 -3.18
N CYS A 127 -14.23 -0.63 -3.82
CA CYS A 127 -14.35 -1.35 -5.07
C CYS A 127 -13.57 -0.64 -6.18
N PRO A 128 -12.65 -1.32 -6.90
CA PRO A 128 -11.88 -0.72 -7.98
C PRO A 128 -12.71 -0.46 -9.25
N VAL A 129 -13.90 -1.07 -9.37
CA VAL A 129 -14.77 -0.93 -10.54
C VAL A 129 -15.77 0.22 -10.39
N CYS A 130 -16.51 0.25 -9.29
CA CYS A 130 -17.57 1.26 -9.08
C CYS A 130 -17.21 2.35 -8.06
N GLY A 131 -16.07 2.23 -7.35
CA GLY A 131 -15.70 3.15 -6.28
C GLY A 131 -16.52 3.02 -5.00
N GLY A 132 -17.46 2.08 -4.94
CA GLY A 132 -18.29 1.82 -3.75
C GLY A 132 -17.47 1.39 -2.54
N VAL A 133 -17.95 1.77 -1.35
CA VAL A 133 -17.31 1.44 -0.05
C VAL A 133 -17.97 0.25 0.65
N ASP A 134 -19.07 -0.25 0.10
CA ASP A 134 -19.78 -1.43 0.59
C ASP A 134 -19.12 -2.70 0.00
N VAL A 135 -18.09 -3.16 0.72
CA VAL A 135 -17.21 -4.26 0.34
C VAL A 135 -17.17 -5.27 1.47
N ALA A 136 -17.34 -6.54 1.11
CA ALA A 136 -17.28 -7.67 2.01
C ALA A 136 -15.96 -8.42 1.86
N GLU A 137 -15.46 -8.98 2.96
CA GLU A 137 -14.37 -9.97 2.95
C GLU A 137 -14.92 -11.35 2.63
N ASN A 138 -14.29 -12.07 1.72
CA ASN A 138 -14.58 -13.47 1.45
C ASN A 138 -13.77 -14.35 2.40
N ILE A 139 -14.45 -15.11 3.25
CA ILE A 139 -13.84 -16.15 4.07
C ILE A 139 -14.11 -17.50 3.42
N TYR A 140 -13.07 -18.28 3.22
CA TYR A 140 -13.15 -19.60 2.59
C TYR A 140 -12.92 -20.72 3.62
N GLY A 141 -13.41 -21.91 3.30
CA GLY A 141 -13.28 -23.07 4.18
C GLY A 141 -14.31 -23.08 5.30
N TYR A 142 -13.93 -23.65 6.44
CA TYR A 142 -14.80 -23.79 7.61
C TYR A 142 -14.28 -22.92 8.75
N PRO A 143 -14.76 -21.68 8.89
CA PRO A 143 -14.32 -20.81 9.97
C PRO A 143 -14.91 -21.24 11.31
N ASP A 144 -14.27 -20.79 12.39
CA ASP A 144 -14.89 -20.86 13.71
C ASP A 144 -16.05 -19.85 13.78
N PHE A 145 -17.25 -20.36 14.02
CA PHE A 145 -18.45 -19.54 14.14
C PHE A 145 -18.49 -18.87 15.51
N THR A 146 -18.01 -17.63 15.58
CA THR A 146 -18.14 -16.77 16.75
C THR A 146 -19.31 -15.79 16.60
N ALA A 147 -19.78 -15.22 17.70
CA ALA A 147 -20.85 -14.23 17.68
C ALA A 147 -20.45 -12.98 16.87
N GLU A 148 -19.17 -12.61 16.89
CA GLU A 148 -18.62 -11.52 16.08
C GLU A 148 -18.70 -11.86 14.60
N LEU A 149 -18.32 -13.08 14.20
CA LEU A 149 -18.40 -13.50 12.80
C LEU A 149 -19.85 -13.50 12.29
N ASP A 150 -20.79 -14.03 13.08
CA ASP A 150 -22.22 -14.03 12.74
C ASP A 150 -22.77 -12.60 12.55
N ASP A 151 -22.36 -11.67 13.42
CA ASP A 151 -22.71 -10.25 13.31
C ASP A 151 -22.14 -9.61 12.04
N GLU A 152 -20.87 -9.87 11.70
CA GLU A 152 -20.24 -9.38 10.46
C GLU A 152 -20.90 -9.94 9.18
N ILE A 153 -21.31 -11.21 9.20
CA ILE A 153 -22.08 -11.85 8.12
C ILE A 153 -23.44 -11.16 7.98
N SER A 154 -24.16 -10.95 9.09
CA SER A 154 -25.48 -10.32 9.09
C SER A 154 -25.45 -8.88 8.54
N LYS A 155 -24.33 -8.18 8.76
CA LYS A 155 -24.08 -6.83 8.27
C LYS A 155 -23.56 -6.79 6.83
N GLY A 156 -23.37 -7.95 6.19
CA GLY A 156 -22.83 -8.07 4.83
C GLY A 156 -21.37 -7.65 4.70
N ARG A 157 -20.62 -7.60 5.81
CA ARG A 157 -19.18 -7.30 5.81
C ARG A 157 -18.32 -8.52 5.58
N VAL A 158 -18.88 -9.71 5.77
CA VAL A 158 -18.26 -11.01 5.47
C VAL A 158 -19.20 -11.82 4.57
N ILE A 159 -18.62 -12.48 3.56
CA ILE A 159 -19.29 -13.48 2.73
C ILE A 159 -18.57 -14.81 2.93
N LEU A 160 -19.30 -15.81 3.42
CA LEU A 160 -18.80 -17.18 3.51
C LEU A 160 -18.78 -17.82 2.12
N ARG A 161 -17.64 -18.39 1.75
CA ARG A 161 -17.40 -19.12 0.51
C ARG A 161 -17.15 -20.59 0.80
N GLY A 162 -17.10 -21.38 -0.27
CA GLY A 162 -16.73 -22.80 -0.18
C GLY A 162 -15.25 -23.01 0.15
N CYS A 163 -14.82 -24.26 0.08
CA CYS A 163 -13.40 -24.62 0.20
C CYS A 163 -12.60 -24.16 -1.02
N ILE A 164 -11.33 -23.82 -0.78
CA ILE A 164 -10.36 -23.54 -1.84
C ILE A 164 -9.77 -24.87 -2.30
N VAL A 165 -10.09 -25.30 -3.52
CA VAL A 165 -9.58 -26.56 -4.10
C VAL A 165 -8.31 -26.31 -4.92
N ALA A 166 -8.24 -25.17 -5.62
CA ALA A 166 -7.07 -24.70 -6.36
C ALA A 166 -7.21 -23.20 -6.69
N GLY A 167 -6.07 -22.51 -6.87
CA GLY A 167 -6.01 -21.11 -7.31
C GLY A 167 -5.83 -20.10 -6.18
N ALA A 168 -5.83 -18.81 -6.54
CA ALA A 168 -5.79 -17.67 -5.63
C ALA A 168 -7.17 -17.00 -5.63
N PRO A 169 -8.09 -17.39 -4.72
CA PRO A 169 -9.44 -16.89 -4.75
C PRO A 169 -9.51 -15.45 -4.22
N PRO A 170 -10.51 -14.66 -4.62
CA PRO A 170 -10.58 -13.25 -4.27
C PRO A 170 -10.84 -13.03 -2.79
N LYS A 171 -10.07 -12.13 -2.16
CA LYS A 171 -10.25 -11.73 -0.75
C LYS A 171 -11.45 -10.82 -0.54
N TRP A 172 -11.76 -9.96 -1.51
CA TRP A 172 -12.79 -8.94 -1.38
C TRP A 172 -13.86 -9.09 -2.47
N GLU A 173 -15.11 -8.78 -2.13
CA GLU A 173 -16.21 -8.62 -3.09
C GLU A 173 -17.00 -7.34 -2.81
N CYS A 174 -17.35 -6.59 -3.86
CA CYS A 174 -18.24 -5.43 -3.73
C CYS A 174 -19.70 -5.87 -3.66
N ASN A 175 -20.40 -5.46 -2.60
CA ASN A 175 -21.82 -5.77 -2.43
C ASN A 175 -22.69 -5.12 -3.50
N THR A 176 -22.28 -3.96 -4.04
CA THR A 176 -23.02 -3.20 -5.05
C THR A 176 -22.88 -3.75 -6.46
N CYS A 177 -21.65 -3.97 -6.95
CA CYS A 177 -21.40 -4.36 -8.35
C CYS A 177 -20.93 -5.80 -8.53
N LYS A 178 -20.74 -6.55 -7.43
CA LYS A 178 -20.31 -7.96 -7.40
C LYS A 178 -18.93 -8.23 -8.01
N HIS A 179 -18.14 -7.19 -8.27
CA HIS A 179 -16.75 -7.36 -8.64
C HIS A 179 -15.95 -7.90 -7.45
N ALA A 180 -15.04 -8.84 -7.69
CA ALA A 180 -14.20 -9.47 -6.68
C ALA A 180 -12.71 -9.31 -7.02
N TRP A 181 -11.85 -9.09 -6.01
CA TRP A 181 -10.42 -8.80 -6.19
C TRP A 181 -9.59 -9.17 -4.95
N GLY A 182 -8.27 -9.01 -5.06
CA GLY A 182 -7.30 -9.40 -4.02
C GLY A 182 -7.09 -10.91 -3.98
N GLU A 183 -6.23 -11.38 -3.07
CA GLU A 183 -5.95 -12.80 -2.88
C GLU A 183 -6.23 -13.18 -1.41
N ALA A 184 -7.12 -14.16 -1.21
CA ALA A 184 -7.48 -14.63 0.12
C ALA A 184 -6.35 -15.49 0.72
N GLU A 185 -6.23 -15.45 2.04
CA GLU A 185 -5.27 -16.26 2.78
C GLU A 185 -5.78 -17.71 2.88
N LEU A 186 -4.86 -18.67 2.72
CA LEU A 186 -5.08 -20.11 2.90
C LEU A 186 -4.80 -20.52 4.36
#